data_AF-A0A519SN42-F1
#
_entry.id   AF-A0A519SN42-F1
#
_cell.length_a   1.000
_cell.length_b   1.000
_cell.length_c   1.000
_cell.angle_alpha   90.00
_cell.angle_beta   90.00
_cell.angle_gamma   90.00
#
_symmetry.space_group_name_H-M   'P 1'
#
loop_
_entity.id
_entity.type
_entity.pdbx_description
1 polymer ?
#
loop_
_entity_poly.entity_id
_entity_poly.type
_entity_poly.pdbx_seq_one_letter_code
_entity_poly.pdbx_strand_id
1 'polypeptide(L)'
;MTFADITTYFQANRARFADLAWDDPHQLSLTQKRAISASLQTFQRGEGTGGDHLQALADQLGDADYAAAMRLFIQEEEGHADMLGQFMDKQSIPRLQTHWLHGIFRWLGRPLGLVHMVRVILTAEIVATVYY
;
A
#
# COMPACT_ATOMS: atom_id res chain seq x y z
N MET A 1 -16.17 -1.99 -17.02
CA MET A 1 -15.85 -2.19 -15.59
C MET A 1 -16.43 -1.01 -14.84
N THR A 2 -17.35 -1.27 -13.91
CA THR A 2 -18.02 -0.31 -13.04
C THR A 2 -17.34 -0.26 -11.66
N PHE A 3 -17.68 0.71 -10.81
CA PHE A 3 -17.18 0.72 -9.42
C PHE A 3 -17.72 -0.45 -8.58
N ALA A 4 -18.88 -1.02 -8.95
CA ALA A 4 -19.38 -2.27 -8.38
C ALA A 4 -18.52 -3.48 -8.78
N ASP A 5 -18.05 -3.55 -10.03
CA ASP A 5 -17.10 -4.59 -10.48
C ASP A 5 -15.78 -4.49 -9.70
N ILE A 6 -15.29 -3.26 -9.47
CA ILE A 6 -14.07 -3.00 -8.70
C ILE A 6 -14.24 -3.38 -7.23
N THR A 7 -15.39 -3.06 -6.63
CA THR A 7 -15.75 -3.48 -5.26
C THR A 7 -15.71 -5.00 -5.12
N THR A 8 -16.30 -5.71 -6.10
CA THR A 8 -16.32 -7.18 -6.12
C THR A 8 -14.90 -7.75 -6.22
N TYR A 9 -14.05 -7.14 -7.06
CA TYR A 9 -12.64 -7.51 -7.19
C TYR A 9 -11.89 -7.41 -5.86
N PHE A 10 -11.94 -6.27 -5.17
CA PHE A 10 -11.23 -6.10 -3.89
C PHE A 10 -11.81 -6.97 -2.76
N GLN A 11 -13.12 -7.22 -2.76
CA GLN A 11 -13.72 -8.15 -1.81
C GLN A 11 -13.19 -9.57 -1.98
N ALA A 12 -13.04 -10.04 -3.22
CA ALA A 12 -12.47 -11.36 -3.51
C ALA A 12 -11.00 -11.46 -3.09
N ASN A 13 -10.26 -10.37 -3.15
CA ASN A 13 -8.84 -10.32 -2.79
C ASN A 13 -8.56 -10.27 -1.28
N ARG A 14 -9.55 -10.05 -0.41
CA ARG A 14 -9.32 -9.91 1.04
C ARG A 14 -8.54 -11.06 1.69
N ALA A 15 -8.64 -12.26 1.13
CA ALA A 15 -7.95 -13.45 1.64
C ALA A 15 -6.65 -13.77 0.88
N ARG A 16 -6.18 -12.90 -0.03
CA ARG A 16 -5.07 -13.18 -0.97
C ARG A 16 -3.78 -13.64 -0.29
N PHE A 17 -3.50 -13.15 0.92
CA PHE A 17 -2.28 -13.48 1.68
C PHE A 17 -2.52 -14.41 2.87
N ALA A 18 -3.74 -14.95 3.02
CA ALA A 18 -4.10 -15.79 4.17
C ALA A 18 -3.29 -17.09 4.22
N ASP A 19 -2.89 -17.62 3.07
CA ASP A 19 -2.20 -18.91 2.92
C ASP A 19 -0.67 -18.79 2.85
N LEU A 20 -0.10 -17.62 3.13
CA LEU A 20 1.35 -17.47 3.16
C LEU A 20 1.96 -18.31 4.30
N ALA A 21 3.02 -19.07 3.98
CA ALA A 21 3.76 -19.91 4.91
C ALA A 21 4.64 -19.07 5.85
N TRP A 22 3.99 -18.38 6.79
CA TRP A 22 4.65 -17.50 7.75
C TRP A 22 5.60 -18.23 8.70
N ASP A 23 5.52 -19.55 8.80
CA ASP A 23 6.38 -20.41 9.62
C ASP A 23 7.69 -20.84 8.95
N ASP A 24 7.99 -20.35 7.74
CA ASP A 24 9.26 -20.60 7.06
C ASP A 24 10.47 -20.15 7.92
N PRO A 25 11.39 -21.07 8.29
CA PRO A 25 12.56 -20.73 9.09
C PRO A 25 13.67 -20.03 8.30
N HIS A 26 13.52 -19.84 6.98
CA HIS A 26 14.52 -19.22 6.13
C HIS A 26 14.91 -17.82 6.62
N GLN A 27 16.21 -17.54 6.64
CA GLN A 27 16.78 -16.25 7.01
C GLN A 27 17.69 -15.74 5.92
N LEU A 28 17.45 -14.51 5.48
CA LEU A 28 18.28 -13.82 4.51
C LEU A 28 19.71 -13.63 5.05
N SER A 29 20.70 -13.77 4.17
CA SER A 29 22.08 -13.41 4.48
C SER A 29 22.22 -11.90 4.73
N LEU A 30 23.30 -11.49 5.40
CA LEU A 30 23.61 -10.07 5.60
C LEU A 30 23.71 -9.29 4.29
N THR A 31 24.23 -9.92 3.23
CA THR A 31 24.35 -9.30 1.90
C THR A 31 22.97 -9.05 1.29
N GLN A 32 22.07 -10.04 1.36
CA GLN A 32 20.69 -9.89 0.88
C GLN A 32 19.94 -8.82 1.67
N LYS A 33 20.04 -8.85 3.02
CA LYS A 33 19.41 -7.82 3.86
C LYS A 33 19.90 -6.43 3.49
N ARG A 34 21.21 -6.23 3.31
CA ARG A 34 21.76 -4.93 2.87
C ARG A 34 21.25 -4.48 1.51
N ALA A 35 21.05 -5.41 0.58
CA ALA A 35 20.58 -5.10 -0.77
C ALA A 35 19.11 -4.64 -0.78
N ILE A 36 18.25 -5.23 0.04
CA ILE A 36 16.79 -4.99 -0.04
C ILE A 36 16.22 -4.11 1.05
N SER A 37 16.91 -3.93 2.19
CA SER A 37 16.29 -3.31 3.37
C SER A 37 15.73 -1.92 3.08
N ALA A 38 16.50 -1.06 2.39
CA ALA A 38 16.10 0.32 2.12
C ALA A 38 14.89 0.43 1.19
N SER A 39 14.85 -0.37 0.12
CA SER A 39 13.71 -0.40 -0.80
C SER A 39 12.49 -1.00 -0.13
N LEU A 40 12.63 -2.14 0.54
CA LEU A 40 11.56 -2.84 1.22
C LEU A 40 10.91 -1.96 2.31
N GLN A 41 11.72 -1.27 3.09
CA GLN A 41 11.26 -0.28 4.06
C GLN A 41 10.46 0.87 3.41
N THR A 42 10.87 1.31 2.23
CA THR A 42 10.20 2.38 1.50
C THR A 42 8.83 1.92 0.98
N PHE A 43 8.78 0.73 0.38
CA PHE A 43 7.53 0.13 -0.08
C PHE A 43 6.58 -0.16 1.08
N GLN A 44 7.04 -0.87 2.12
CA GLN A 44 6.24 -1.16 3.32
C GLN A 44 5.57 0.09 3.88
N ARG A 45 6.28 1.22 3.88
CA ARG A 45 5.74 2.47 4.37
C ARG A 45 4.85 3.20 3.37
N GLY A 46 5.17 3.12 2.08
CA GLY A 46 4.39 3.72 1.00
C GLY A 46 2.97 3.18 0.97
N GLU A 47 2.82 1.86 1.00
CA GLU A 47 1.55 1.11 0.89
C GLU A 47 0.58 1.51 2.02
N GLY A 48 1.08 1.78 3.23
CA GLY A 48 0.26 2.18 4.38
C GLY A 48 0.02 3.68 4.55
N THR A 49 0.32 4.54 3.56
CA THR A 49 0.25 6.01 3.73
C THR A 49 -0.72 6.68 2.76
N GLY A 50 -1.56 7.58 3.27
CA GLY A 50 -2.36 8.51 2.45
C GLY A 50 -3.80 8.09 2.19
N GLY A 51 -4.22 6.91 2.69
CA GLY A 51 -5.58 6.39 2.56
C GLY A 51 -6.66 7.35 3.06
N ASP A 52 -6.52 7.91 4.27
CA ASP A 52 -7.50 8.85 4.83
C ASP A 52 -7.77 10.07 3.93
N HIS A 53 -6.70 10.65 3.37
CA HIS A 53 -6.83 11.81 2.48
C HIS A 53 -7.51 11.43 1.16
N LEU A 54 -7.16 10.27 0.61
CA LEU A 54 -7.75 9.75 -0.61
C LEU A 54 -9.24 9.42 -0.42
N GLN A 55 -9.61 8.80 0.70
CA GLN A 55 -11.01 8.55 1.05
C GLN A 55 -11.79 9.86 1.19
N ALA A 56 -11.23 10.86 1.87
CA ALA A 56 -11.89 12.15 2.01
C ALA A 56 -12.13 12.85 0.65
N LEU A 57 -11.21 12.71 -0.30
CA LEU A 57 -11.38 13.23 -1.66
C LEU A 57 -12.42 12.41 -2.46
N ALA A 58 -12.50 11.10 -2.24
CA ALA A 58 -13.51 10.25 -2.87
C ALA A 58 -14.92 10.57 -2.36
N ASP A 59 -15.08 10.75 -1.05
CA ASP A 59 -16.36 11.09 -0.42
C ASP A 59 -16.91 12.44 -0.92
N GLN A 60 -16.01 13.40 -1.24
CA GLN A 60 -16.39 14.71 -1.79
C GLN A 60 -17.03 14.64 -3.20
N LEU A 61 -16.84 13.54 -3.94
CA LEU A 61 -17.49 13.36 -5.25
C LEU A 61 -18.99 13.05 -5.14
N GLY A 62 -19.46 12.57 -3.99
CA GLY A 62 -20.87 12.19 -3.80
C GLY A 62 -21.29 10.92 -4.56
N ASP A 63 -20.35 10.15 -5.10
CA ASP A 63 -20.61 8.83 -5.71
C ASP A 63 -20.32 7.72 -4.69
N ALA A 64 -21.38 7.06 -4.22
CA ALA A 64 -21.31 6.04 -3.18
C ALA A 64 -20.55 4.78 -3.62
N ASP A 65 -20.68 4.38 -4.90
CA ASP A 65 -20.01 3.19 -5.42
C ASP A 65 -18.51 3.47 -5.56
N TYR A 66 -18.14 4.67 -6.00
CA TYR A 66 -16.75 5.10 -6.03
C TYR A 66 -16.11 5.13 -4.64
N ALA A 67 -16.79 5.75 -3.67
CA ALA A 67 -16.30 5.83 -2.30
C ALA A 67 -16.14 4.45 -1.64
N ALA A 68 -17.04 3.51 -1.95
CA ALA A 68 -16.94 2.12 -1.48
C ALA A 68 -15.76 1.37 -2.12
N ALA A 69 -15.58 1.50 -3.44
CA ALA A 69 -14.45 0.92 -4.15
C ALA A 69 -13.11 1.47 -3.62
N MET A 70 -13.04 2.78 -3.40
CA MET A 70 -11.84 3.44 -2.87
C MET A 70 -11.49 2.95 -1.46
N ARG A 71 -12.49 2.74 -0.61
CA ARG A 71 -12.27 2.23 0.74
C ARG A 71 -11.67 0.84 0.74
N LEU A 72 -12.15 -0.02 -0.15
CA LEU A 72 -11.64 -1.39 -0.28
C LEU A 72 -10.23 -1.40 -0.87
N PHE A 73 -9.94 -0.52 -1.83
CA PHE A 73 -8.57 -0.32 -2.32
C PHE A 73 -7.63 0.07 -1.18
N ILE A 74 -7.98 1.08 -0.37
CA ILE A 74 -7.17 1.51 0.77
C ILE A 74 -6.91 0.36 1.77
N GLN A 75 -7.93 -0.47 2.03
CA GLN A 75 -7.77 -1.65 2.90
C GLN A 75 -6.84 -2.71 2.31
N GLU A 76 -6.81 -2.87 0.99
CA GLU A 76 -5.88 -3.80 0.32
C GLU A 76 -4.43 -3.32 0.47
N GLU A 77 -4.19 -2.01 0.24
CA GLU A 77 -2.89 -1.36 0.42
C GLU A 77 -2.38 -1.43 1.87
N GLU A 78 -3.25 -1.19 2.85
CA GLU A 78 -2.94 -1.40 4.27
C GLU A 78 -2.54 -2.86 4.55
N GLY A 79 -3.20 -3.82 3.90
CA GLY A 79 -2.86 -5.25 3.95
C GLY A 79 -1.47 -5.55 3.39
N HIS A 80 -1.06 -4.91 2.28
CA HIS A 80 0.29 -5.02 1.75
C HIS A 80 1.33 -4.48 2.74
N ALA A 81 1.08 -3.32 3.33
CA ALA A 81 1.96 -2.70 4.33
C ALA A 81 2.16 -3.61 5.56
N ASP A 82 1.09 -4.28 6.01
CA ASP A 82 1.13 -5.22 7.12
C ASP A 82 1.90 -6.50 6.77
N MET A 83 1.63 -7.07 5.59
CA MET A 83 2.32 -8.25 5.07
C MET A 83 3.83 -8.02 4.95
N LEU A 84 4.25 -6.90 4.35
CA LEU A 84 5.66 -6.52 4.24
C LEU A 84 6.27 -6.30 5.62
N GLY A 85 5.53 -5.67 6.52
CA GLY A 85 5.94 -5.49 7.91
C GLY A 85 6.21 -6.81 8.61
N GLN A 86 5.32 -7.79 8.47
CA GLN A 86 5.48 -9.12 9.06
C GLN A 86 6.68 -9.86 8.49
N PHE A 87 6.91 -9.77 7.17
CA PHE A 87 8.10 -10.30 6.53
C PHE A 87 9.38 -9.65 7.08
N MET A 88 9.40 -8.32 7.20
CA MET A 88 10.53 -7.57 7.76
C MET A 88 10.84 -7.99 9.20
N ASP A 89 9.84 -8.12 10.05
CA ASP A 89 10.01 -8.53 11.44
C ASP A 89 10.63 -9.94 11.54
N LYS A 90 10.13 -10.88 10.72
CA LYS A 90 10.67 -12.26 10.64
C LYS A 90 12.11 -12.32 10.15
N GLN A 91 12.50 -11.38 9.28
CA GLN A 91 13.86 -11.26 8.77
C GLN A 91 14.73 -10.32 9.63
N SER A 92 14.23 -9.81 10.76
CA SER A 92 14.92 -8.84 11.61
C SER A 92 15.40 -7.59 10.85
N ILE A 93 14.63 -7.15 9.86
CA ILE A 93 14.83 -5.89 9.14
C ILE A 93 14.06 -4.81 9.90
N PRO A 94 14.71 -3.73 10.36
CA PRO A 94 14.02 -2.68 11.11
C PRO A 94 12.99 -1.97 10.21
N ARG A 95 11.85 -1.57 10.78
CA ARG A 95 10.86 -0.73 10.09
C ARG A 95 11.27 0.74 10.16
N LEU A 96 10.97 1.54 9.13
CA LEU A 96 11.25 2.98 9.16
C LEU A 96 10.30 3.71 10.11
N GLN A 97 10.87 4.54 10.98
CA GLN A 97 10.11 5.43 11.86
C GLN A 97 9.77 6.73 11.13
N THR A 98 8.49 6.84 10.74
CA THR A 98 7.59 8.01 10.59
C THR A 98 8.03 9.30 9.85
N HIS A 99 9.31 9.59 9.60
CA HIS A 99 9.68 11.01 9.48
C HIS A 99 9.62 11.65 8.08
N TRP A 100 9.53 10.91 6.97
CA TRP A 100 9.65 11.52 5.62
C TRP A 100 8.47 11.25 4.65
N LEU A 101 7.90 10.04 4.63
CA LEU A 101 6.83 9.71 3.67
C LEU A 101 5.52 10.48 3.91
N HIS A 102 5.15 10.75 5.17
CA HIS A 102 4.04 11.66 5.47
C HIS A 102 4.26 13.07 4.90
N GLY A 103 5.50 13.53 4.84
CA GLY A 103 5.85 14.83 4.27
C GLY A 103 5.61 14.89 2.77
N ILE A 104 5.95 13.81 2.04
CA ILE A 104 5.79 13.72 0.58
C ILE A 104 4.33 13.59 0.19
N PHE A 105 3.54 12.72 0.83
CA PHE A 105 2.12 12.60 0.52
C PHE A 105 1.34 13.86 0.88
N ARG A 106 1.68 14.52 2.00
CA ARG A 106 1.10 15.83 2.34
C ARG A 106 1.52 16.92 1.36
N TRP A 107 2.72 16.84 0.81
CA TRP A 107 3.22 17.80 -0.18
C TRP A 107 2.58 17.57 -1.56
N LEU A 108 2.48 16.31 -2.01
CA LEU A 108 1.78 15.91 -3.24
C LEU A 108 0.27 16.13 -3.17
N GLY A 109 -0.32 16.06 -1.96
CA GLY A 109 -1.75 16.31 -1.71
C GLY A 109 -2.16 17.79 -1.60
N ARG A 110 -1.23 18.75 -1.71
CA ARG A 110 -1.59 20.18 -1.86
C ARG A 110 -2.04 20.46 -3.30
N PRO A 111 -3.00 21.39 -3.51
CA PRO A 111 -4.39 21.11 -3.89
C PRO A 111 -4.53 20.35 -5.24
N LEU A 112 -3.84 19.23 -5.40
CA LEU A 112 -3.95 18.39 -6.57
C LEU A 112 -5.12 17.44 -6.30
N GLY A 113 -6.27 17.74 -6.90
CA GLY A 113 -7.51 17.00 -6.68
C GLY A 113 -7.38 15.49 -6.97
N LEU A 114 -8.41 14.74 -6.61
CA LEU A 114 -8.48 13.27 -6.65
C LEU A 114 -7.82 12.60 -7.87
N VAL A 115 -8.04 13.11 -9.09
CA VAL A 115 -7.47 12.56 -10.33
C VAL A 115 -5.94 12.52 -10.29
N HIS A 116 -5.30 13.55 -9.75
CA HIS A 116 -3.85 13.60 -9.67
C HIS A 116 -3.33 12.61 -8.62
N MET A 117 -4.00 12.53 -7.47
CA MET A 117 -3.66 11.58 -6.40
C MET A 117 -3.73 10.14 -6.91
N VAL A 118 -4.82 9.78 -7.61
CA VAL A 118 -5.00 8.46 -8.22
C VAL A 118 -3.89 8.14 -9.23
N ARG A 119 -3.44 9.11 -10.04
CA ARG A 119 -2.33 8.90 -10.99
C ARG A 119 -1.00 8.64 -10.29
N VAL A 120 -0.70 9.38 -9.22
CA VAL A 120 0.52 9.17 -8.43
C VAL A 120 0.51 7.77 -7.82
N ILE A 121 -0.59 7.37 -7.22
CA ILE A 121 -0.76 6.04 -6.63
C ILE A 121 -0.61 4.96 -7.71
N LEU A 122 -1.32 5.08 -8.84
CA LEU A 122 -1.22 4.11 -9.93
C LEU A 122 0.22 3.97 -10.46
N THR A 123 0.97 5.07 -10.50
CA THR A 123 2.38 5.04 -10.90
C THR A 123 3.22 4.28 -9.87
N ALA A 124 2.98 4.50 -8.58
CA ALA A 124 3.62 3.75 -7.51
C ALA A 124 3.29 2.24 -7.61
N GLU A 125 2.02 1.90 -7.86
CA GLU A 125 1.57 0.51 -8.01
C GLU A 125 2.25 -0.23 -9.17
N ILE A 126 2.43 0.44 -10.31
CA ILE A 126 3.15 -0.14 -11.44
C ILE A 126 4.61 -0.42 -11.07
N VAL A 127 5.25 0.49 -10.34
CA VAL A 127 6.63 0.31 -9.88
C VAL A 127 6.71 -0.83 -8.84
N ALA A 128 5.76 -0.90 -7.91
CA ALA A 128 5.67 -1.95 -6.90
C ALA A 128 5.46 -3.34 -7.54
N THR A 129 4.58 -3.44 -8.55
CA THR A 129 4.32 -4.69 -9.29
C THR A 129 5.57 -5.23 -9.99
N VAL A 130 6.50 -4.37 -10.42
CA VAL A 130 7.78 -4.79 -11.02
C VAL A 130 8.83 -5.15 -9.95
N TYR A 131 8.68 -4.59 -8.75
CA TYR A 131 9.62 -4.80 -7.65
C TYR A 131 9.41 -6.17 -6.95
N TYR A 132 8.16 -6.58 -6.75
CA TYR A 132 7.81 -7.89 -6.19
C TYR A 132 7.87 -9.01 -7.25
#